data_AF-A0A941HV14-F1
#
_entry.id   AF-A0A941HV14-F1
#
_cell.length_a   1.000
_cell.length_b   1.000
_cell.length_c   1.000
_cell.angle_alpha   90.00
_cell.angle_beta   90.00
_cell.angle_gamma   90.00
#
_symmetry.space_group_name_H-M   'P 1'
#
loop_
_entity.id
_entity.type
_entity.pdbx_description
1 polymer ?
#
loop_
_entity_poly.entity_id
_entity_poly.type
_entity_poly.pdbx_seq_one_letter_code
_entity_poly.pdbx_strand_id
1 'polypeptide(L)'
;MLNLTLIRQCFRQYGLVWLGAFALVLAAALIAWKLAKMDYIPAADLLLTGAFPVLGLILVGFVIYALALKQSPLTKAVLIVFAMVLALPLLWAPVLGVIAGAWVAHVSIEYSSVYAAFRITVGKLLYVVTEQVFGSPLVDAAWKAMQGFAALVGFISAVVHSWRVVQRLSDSPVAH
;
A
#
# COMPACT_ATOMS: atom_id res chain seq x y z
N MET A 1 10.65 -7.33 -31.36
CA MET A 1 11.45 -7.75 -30.18
C MET A 1 11.01 -6.95 -28.96
N LEU A 2 11.12 -7.54 -27.76
CA LEU A 2 10.78 -6.92 -26.48
C LEU A 2 11.93 -5.99 -26.04
N ASN A 3 11.64 -4.73 -25.74
CA ASN A 3 12.67 -3.76 -25.32
C ASN A 3 12.81 -3.73 -23.79
N LEU A 4 13.67 -4.60 -23.26
CA LEU A 4 13.89 -4.72 -21.81
C LEU A 4 14.54 -3.48 -21.20
N THR A 5 15.38 -2.76 -21.95
CA THR A 5 16.03 -1.53 -21.49
C THR A 5 15.01 -0.45 -21.17
N LEU A 6 14.03 -0.28 -22.05
CA LEU A 6 12.92 0.67 -21.84
C LEU A 6 12.08 0.28 -20.61
N ILE A 7 11.72 -0.99 -20.48
CA ILE A 7 10.93 -1.48 -19.33
C ILE A 7 11.68 -1.22 -18.02
N ARG A 8 12.98 -1.53 -17.97
CA ARG A 8 13.82 -1.27 -16.79
C ARG A 8 13.89 0.23 -16.46
N GLN A 9 14.00 1.08 -17.47
CA GLN A 9 14.00 2.53 -17.27
C GLN A 9 12.67 3.02 -16.69
N CYS A 10 11.54 2.55 -17.23
CA CYS A 10 10.21 2.89 -16.71
C CYS A 10 10.03 2.41 -15.27
N PHE A 11 10.54 1.24 -14.90
CA PHE A 11 10.54 0.76 -13.51
C PHE A 11 11.31 1.71 -12.58
N ARG A 12 12.49 2.20 -13.01
CA ARG A 12 13.27 3.16 -12.23
C ARG A 12 12.54 4.50 -12.09
N GLN A 13 11.94 4.99 -13.17
CA GLN A 13 11.15 6.23 -13.16
C GLN A 13 9.94 6.09 -12.23
N TYR A 14 9.26 4.95 -12.26
CA TYR A 14 8.19 4.64 -11.34
C TYR A 14 8.63 4.77 -9.88
N GLY A 15 9.76 4.16 -9.51
CA GLY A 15 10.30 4.27 -8.15
C GLY A 15 10.60 5.72 -7.75
N LEU A 16 11.11 6.53 -8.67
CA LEU A 16 11.34 7.96 -8.44
C LEU A 16 10.05 8.75 -8.25
N VAL A 17 9.03 8.52 -9.09
CA VAL A 17 7.71 9.17 -8.95
C VAL A 17 7.07 8.76 -7.63
N TRP A 18 7.17 7.48 -7.26
CA TRP A 18 6.66 6.97 -6.00
C TRP A 18 7.33 7.65 -4.80
N LEU A 19 8.67 7.65 -4.75
CA LEU A 19 9.43 8.28 -3.67
C LEU A 19 9.19 9.80 -3.63
N GLY A 20 9.13 10.43 -4.80
CA GLY A 20 8.86 11.87 -4.92
C GLY A 20 7.47 12.23 -4.41
N ALA A 21 6.43 11.49 -4.80
CA ALA A 21 5.06 11.71 -4.32
C ALA A 21 4.95 11.50 -2.80
N PHE A 22 5.56 10.43 -2.28
CA PHE A 22 5.64 10.17 -0.85
C PHE A 22 6.30 11.33 -0.09
N ALA A 23 7.53 11.70 -0.50
CA ALA A 23 8.32 12.71 0.20
C ALA A 23 7.68 14.10 0.10
N LEU A 24 7.13 14.45 -1.06
CA LEU A 24 6.49 15.73 -1.29
C LEU A 24 5.22 15.88 -0.46
N VAL A 25 4.36 14.87 -0.42
CA VAL A 25 3.14 14.92 0.41
C VAL A 25 3.47 14.91 1.90
N LEU A 26 4.45 14.10 2.33
CA LEU A 26 4.93 14.12 3.72
C LEU A 26 5.45 15.51 4.12
N ALA A 27 6.34 16.09 3.31
CA ALA A 27 6.91 17.40 3.56
C ALA A 27 5.81 18.48 3.59
N ALA A 28 4.90 18.47 2.61
CA ALA A 28 3.79 19.40 2.55
C ALA A 28 2.86 19.29 3.76
N ALA A 29 2.54 18.06 4.21
CA ALA A 29 1.71 17.84 5.38
C ALA A 29 2.37 18.37 6.67
N LEU A 30 3.66 18.10 6.85
CA LEU A 30 4.41 18.59 8.01
C LEU A 30 4.60 20.10 7.99
N ILE A 31 4.81 20.70 6.81
CA ILE A 31 4.90 22.15 6.63
C ILE A 31 3.55 22.81 6.94
N ALA A 32 2.45 22.29 6.40
CA ALA A 32 1.11 22.82 6.65
C ALA A 32 0.77 22.76 8.16
N TRP A 33 1.11 21.66 8.81
CA TRP A 33 0.88 21.49 10.25
C TRP A 33 1.78 22.38 11.11
N LYS A 34 3.11 22.36 10.90
CA LYS A 34 4.05 23.09 11.78
C LYS A 34 4.15 24.58 11.47
N LEU A 35 4.23 24.95 10.21
CA LEU A 35 4.50 26.33 9.80
C LEU A 35 3.22 27.11 9.52
N ALA A 36 2.25 26.50 8.83
CA ALA A 36 0.97 27.15 8.54
C ALA A 36 -0.07 27.00 9.68
N LYS A 37 0.25 26.23 10.73
CA LYS A 37 -0.61 25.97 11.90
C LYS A 37 -2.01 25.45 11.53
N MET A 38 -2.13 24.75 10.40
CA MET A 38 -3.37 24.06 10.05
C MET A 38 -3.51 22.79 10.88
N ASP A 39 -4.75 22.45 11.21
CA ASP A 39 -5.07 21.12 11.71
C ASP A 39 -4.63 20.06 10.71
N TYR A 40 -4.00 19.01 11.23
CA TYR A 40 -3.34 18.02 10.39
C TYR A 40 -4.33 17.26 9.49
N ILE A 41 -5.51 16.92 10.01
CA ILE A 41 -6.50 16.12 9.28
C ILE A 41 -7.06 16.87 8.06
N PRO A 42 -7.54 18.13 8.17
CA PRO A 42 -7.93 18.93 7.00
C PRO A 42 -6.79 19.14 6.00
N ALA A 43 -5.55 19.34 6.47
CA ALA A 43 -4.40 19.48 5.59
C ALA A 43 -4.14 18.18 4.80
N ALA A 44 -4.23 17.02 5.46
CA ALA A 44 -4.10 15.71 4.82
C ALA A 44 -5.22 15.48 3.78
N ASP A 45 -6.47 15.82 4.11
CA ASP A 45 -7.60 15.70 3.17
C ASP A 45 -7.40 16.56 1.92
N LEU A 46 -6.92 17.80 2.07
CA LEU A 46 -6.60 18.68 0.96
C LEU A 46 -5.47 18.12 0.09
N LEU A 47 -4.39 17.66 0.72
CA LEU A 47 -3.23 17.10 0.01
C LEU A 47 -3.59 15.82 -0.75
N LEU A 48 -4.38 14.93 -0.17
CA LEU A 48 -4.83 13.70 -0.85
C LEU A 48 -5.79 14.02 -2.00
N THR A 49 -6.75 14.93 -1.78
CA THR A 49 -7.66 15.41 -2.81
C THR A 49 -6.91 15.98 -4.01
N GLY A 50 -5.80 16.68 -3.79
CA GLY A 50 -4.93 17.20 -4.85
C GLY A 50 -4.02 16.15 -5.47
N ALA A 51 -3.44 15.26 -4.66
CA ALA A 51 -2.45 14.29 -5.12
C ALA A 51 -3.05 13.21 -6.02
N PHE A 52 -4.27 12.71 -5.72
CA PHE A 52 -4.87 11.63 -6.50
C PHE A 52 -5.14 12.02 -7.97
N PRO A 53 -5.78 13.17 -8.29
CA PRO A 53 -5.94 13.61 -9.67
C PRO A 53 -4.62 13.83 -10.39
N VAL A 54 -3.62 14.43 -9.72
CA VAL A 54 -2.31 14.68 -10.32
C VAL A 54 -1.62 13.36 -10.70
N LEU A 55 -1.59 12.38 -9.79
CA LEU A 55 -1.03 11.06 -10.09
C LEU A 55 -1.85 10.31 -11.15
N GLY A 56 -3.18 10.45 -11.13
CA GLY A 56 -4.06 9.92 -12.17
C GLY A 56 -3.71 10.48 -13.56
N LEU A 57 -3.52 11.79 -13.67
CA LEU A 57 -3.09 12.44 -14.91
C LEU A 57 -1.70 11.98 -15.36
N ILE A 58 -0.76 11.80 -14.43
CA ILE A 58 0.58 11.26 -14.74
C ILE A 58 0.46 9.84 -15.33
N LEU A 59 -0.39 8.98 -14.74
CA LEU A 59 -0.63 7.62 -15.25
C LEU A 59 -1.28 7.63 -16.63
N VAL A 60 -2.31 8.45 -16.85
CA VAL A 60 -2.96 8.60 -18.16
C VAL A 60 -1.96 9.12 -19.19
N GLY A 61 -1.19 10.13 -18.85
CA GLY A 61 -0.12 10.66 -19.71
C GLY A 61 0.93 9.61 -20.06
N PHE A 62 1.31 8.76 -19.10
CA PHE A 62 2.21 7.64 -19.34
C PHE A 62 1.62 6.62 -20.32
N VAL A 63 0.34 6.25 -20.18
CA VAL A 63 -0.33 5.33 -21.11
C VAL A 63 -0.38 5.92 -22.51
N ILE A 64 -0.74 7.19 -22.66
CA ILE A 64 -0.74 7.89 -23.96
C ILE A 64 0.67 7.88 -24.57
N TYR A 65 1.69 8.20 -23.77
CA TYR A 65 3.09 8.15 -24.19
C TYR A 65 3.50 6.74 -24.65
N ALA A 66 3.14 5.70 -23.88
CA ALA A 66 3.42 4.31 -24.21
C ALA A 66 2.76 3.88 -25.53
N LEU A 67 1.54 4.37 -25.81
CA LEU A 67 0.84 4.13 -27.06
C LEU A 67 1.50 4.86 -28.25
N ALA A 68 1.97 6.09 -28.04
CA ALA A 68 2.61 6.92 -29.07
C ALA A 68 4.03 6.44 -29.45
N LEU A 69 4.70 5.67 -28.58
CA LEU A 69 6.03 5.15 -28.86
C LEU A 69 6.06 4.28 -30.12
N LYS A 70 7.09 4.46 -30.96
CA LYS A 70 7.37 3.58 -32.12
C LYS A 70 8.07 2.28 -31.66
N GLN A 71 7.37 1.49 -30.85
CA GLN A 71 7.85 0.22 -30.31
C GLN A 71 6.95 -0.95 -30.74
N SER A 72 7.44 -2.17 -30.57
CA SER A 72 6.67 -3.38 -30.88
C SER A 72 5.37 -3.44 -30.05
N PRO A 73 4.27 -4.00 -30.60
CA PRO A 73 2.99 -4.12 -29.88
C PRO A 73 3.15 -4.83 -28.53
N LEU A 74 3.99 -5.86 -28.48
CA LEU A 74 4.30 -6.59 -27.24
C LEU A 74 4.92 -5.68 -26.16
N THR A 75 5.85 -4.80 -26.53
CA THR A 75 6.47 -3.87 -25.56
C THR A 75 5.44 -2.88 -25.03
N LYS A 76 4.55 -2.37 -25.88
CA LYS A 76 3.46 -1.47 -25.46
C LYS A 76 2.51 -2.16 -24.49
N ALA A 77 2.09 -3.38 -24.82
CA ALA A 77 1.21 -4.17 -23.96
C ALA A 77 1.84 -4.38 -22.57
N VAL A 78 3.13 -4.74 -22.51
CA VAL A 78 3.86 -4.88 -21.25
C VAL A 78 3.90 -3.57 -20.47
N LEU A 79 4.19 -2.43 -21.11
CA LEU A 79 4.21 -1.13 -20.43
C LEU A 79 2.84 -0.72 -19.90
N ILE A 80 1.76 -1.01 -20.62
CA ILE A 80 0.39 -0.71 -20.19
C ILE A 80 0.01 -1.60 -19.00
N VAL A 81 0.23 -2.92 -19.11
CA VAL A 81 -0.02 -3.86 -18.00
C VAL A 81 0.78 -3.46 -16.77
N PHE A 82 2.05 -3.09 -16.97
CA PHE A 82 2.93 -2.61 -15.90
C PHE A 82 2.37 -1.34 -15.23
N ALA A 83 1.90 -0.35 -16.01
CA ALA A 83 1.28 0.84 -15.47
C ALA A 83 -0.01 0.52 -14.70
N MET A 84 -0.84 -0.41 -15.19
CA MET A 84 -2.08 -0.82 -14.50
C MET A 84 -1.78 -1.51 -13.17
N VAL A 85 -0.84 -2.46 -13.16
CA VAL A 85 -0.45 -3.20 -11.94
C VAL A 85 0.15 -2.25 -10.90
N LEU A 86 0.95 -1.28 -11.33
CA LEU A 86 1.62 -0.35 -10.43
C LEU A 86 0.83 0.92 -10.11
N ALA A 87 -0.32 1.15 -10.76
CA ALA A 87 -1.16 2.31 -10.48
C ALA A 87 -1.61 2.34 -9.01
N LEU A 88 -2.09 1.20 -8.48
CA LEU A 88 -2.54 1.12 -7.11
C LEU A 88 -1.38 1.35 -6.12
N PRO A 89 -0.23 0.64 -6.21
CA PRO A 89 0.94 0.96 -5.40
C PRO A 89 1.39 2.43 -5.51
N LEU A 90 1.22 3.10 -6.64
CA LEU A 90 1.56 4.52 -6.81
C LEU A 90 0.66 5.43 -5.99
N LEU A 91 -0.64 5.18 -6.01
CA LEU A 91 -1.62 5.95 -5.24
C LEU A 91 -1.42 5.81 -3.73
N TRP A 92 -0.78 4.72 -3.28
CA TRP A 92 -0.38 4.56 -1.88
C TRP A 92 0.76 5.48 -1.45
N ALA A 93 1.59 5.99 -2.37
CA ALA A 93 2.71 6.89 -2.01
C ALA A 93 2.27 8.14 -1.22
N PRO A 94 1.34 8.98 -1.72
CA PRO A 94 0.87 10.14 -0.96
C PRO A 94 0.13 9.75 0.32
N VAL A 95 -0.59 8.62 0.32
CA VAL A 95 -1.28 8.10 1.51
C VAL A 95 -0.28 7.74 2.61
N LEU A 96 0.80 7.04 2.28
CA LEU A 96 1.87 6.74 3.23
C LEU A 96 2.55 8.03 3.72
N GLY A 97 2.68 9.04 2.87
CA GLY A 97 3.18 10.36 3.25
C GLY A 97 2.34 10.99 4.36
N VAL A 98 1.00 11.04 4.18
CA VAL A 98 0.12 11.60 5.23
C VAL A 98 -0.01 10.71 6.46
N ILE A 99 0.10 9.38 6.34
CA ILE A 99 0.13 8.46 7.49
C ILE A 99 1.39 8.70 8.33
N ALA A 100 2.55 8.79 7.68
CA ALA A 100 3.81 9.05 8.36
C ALA A 100 3.80 10.41 9.07
N GLY A 101 3.26 11.45 8.42
CA GLY A 101 3.10 12.76 9.06
C GLY A 101 2.08 12.76 10.21
N ALA A 102 1.00 11.96 10.12
CA ALA A 102 0.00 11.84 11.18
C ALA A 102 0.60 11.22 12.44
N TRP A 103 1.46 10.22 12.25
CA TRP A 103 2.24 9.62 13.32
C TRP A 103 3.14 10.64 14.03
N VAL A 104 3.82 11.50 13.27
CA VAL A 104 4.64 12.60 13.81
C VAL A 104 3.80 13.66 14.53
N ALA A 105 2.60 13.95 14.02
CA ALA A 105 1.67 14.90 14.62
C ALA A 105 0.85 14.30 15.79
N HIS A 106 1.05 13.02 16.11
CA HIS A 106 0.32 12.28 17.13
C HIS A 106 -1.21 12.31 16.96
N VAL A 107 -1.68 12.29 15.71
CA VAL A 107 -3.11 12.25 15.36
C VAL A 107 -3.46 10.97 14.62
N SER A 108 -4.68 10.48 14.81
CA SER A 108 -5.18 9.34 14.03
C SER A 108 -5.62 9.79 12.63
N ILE A 109 -4.99 9.22 11.60
CA ILE A 109 -5.37 9.44 10.20
C ILE A 109 -6.77 8.88 9.87
N GLU A 110 -7.34 8.04 10.73
CA GLU A 110 -8.67 7.45 10.52
C GLU A 110 -9.80 8.48 10.50
N TYR A 111 -9.56 9.68 11.04
CA TYR A 111 -10.49 10.81 10.95
C TYR A 111 -10.47 11.52 9.59
N SER A 112 -9.52 11.21 8.71
CA SER A 112 -9.46 11.74 7.34
C SER A 112 -10.54 11.10 6.47
N SER A 113 -11.44 11.92 5.95
CA SER A 113 -12.54 11.48 5.09
C SER A 113 -12.02 10.94 3.76
N VAL A 114 -10.97 11.57 3.21
CA VAL A 114 -10.38 11.22 1.91
C VAL A 114 -9.59 9.92 2.01
N TYR A 115 -8.83 9.72 3.09
CA TYR A 115 -8.15 8.45 3.36
C TYR A 115 -9.14 7.30 3.55
N ALA A 116 -10.21 7.51 4.34
CA ALA A 116 -11.25 6.51 4.53
C ALA A 116 -11.91 6.12 3.21
N ALA A 117 -12.28 7.11 2.38
CA ALA A 117 -12.85 6.87 1.05
C ALA A 117 -11.89 6.10 0.12
N PHE A 118 -10.59 6.44 0.15
CA PHE A 118 -9.56 5.70 -0.58
C PHE A 118 -9.51 4.23 -0.13
N ARG A 119 -9.42 3.96 1.18
CA ARG A 119 -9.41 2.59 1.72
C ARG A 119 -10.65 1.80 1.33
N ILE A 120 -11.83 2.41 1.40
CA ILE A 120 -13.09 1.77 1.00
C ILE A 120 -13.06 1.43 -0.49
N THR A 121 -12.61 2.35 -1.33
CA THR A 121 -12.55 2.16 -2.79
C THR A 121 -11.56 1.05 -3.15
N VAL A 122 -10.36 1.06 -2.57
CA VAL A 122 -9.36 0.00 -2.75
C VAL A 122 -9.88 -1.33 -2.23
N GLY A 123 -10.52 -1.34 -1.06
CA GLY A 123 -11.12 -2.55 -0.48
C GLY A 123 -12.18 -3.16 -1.39
N LYS A 124 -13.09 -2.34 -1.94
CA LYS A 124 -14.09 -2.79 -2.93
C LYS A 124 -13.44 -3.34 -4.19
N LEU A 125 -12.43 -2.65 -4.73
CA LEU A 125 -11.72 -3.09 -5.93
C LEU A 125 -11.01 -4.43 -5.71
N LEU A 126 -10.26 -4.55 -4.62
CA LEU A 126 -9.55 -5.78 -4.28
C LEU A 126 -10.55 -6.91 -4.03
N TYR A 127 -11.65 -6.64 -3.34
CA TYR A 127 -12.70 -7.64 -3.11
C TYR A 127 -13.22 -8.21 -4.43
N VAL A 128 -13.59 -7.36 -5.39
CA VAL A 128 -14.07 -7.81 -6.72
C VAL A 128 -13.00 -8.63 -7.44
N VAL A 129 -11.75 -8.18 -7.43
CA VAL A 129 -10.65 -8.93 -8.05
C VAL A 129 -10.47 -10.28 -7.36
N THR A 130 -10.49 -10.32 -6.02
CA THR A 130 -10.35 -11.57 -5.28
C THR A 130 -11.54 -12.50 -5.47
N GLU A 131 -12.76 -11.98 -5.57
CA GLU A 131 -13.95 -12.79 -5.83
C GLU A 131 -13.92 -13.37 -7.25
N GLN A 132 -13.50 -12.60 -8.24
CA GLN A 132 -13.41 -13.07 -9.63
C GLN A 132 -12.23 -14.01 -9.88
N VAL A 133 -11.10 -13.81 -9.18
CA VAL A 133 -9.86 -14.59 -9.39
C VAL A 133 -9.76 -15.77 -8.42
N PHE A 134 -10.22 -15.60 -7.18
CA PHE A 134 -10.10 -16.56 -6.08
C PHE A 134 -11.45 -17.05 -5.54
N GLY A 135 -12.59 -16.55 -6.01
CA GLY A 135 -13.91 -17.10 -5.72
C GLY A 135 -14.19 -18.46 -6.39
N SER A 136 -13.19 -19.05 -7.03
CA SER A 136 -13.20 -20.47 -7.41
C SER A 136 -13.27 -21.33 -6.13
N PRO A 137 -14.22 -22.30 -6.04
CA PRO A 137 -14.33 -23.21 -4.90
C PRO A 137 -13.02 -23.88 -4.50
N LEU A 138 -12.10 -24.06 -5.45
CA LEU A 138 -10.78 -24.66 -5.24
C LEU A 138 -9.85 -23.76 -4.44
N VAL A 139 -9.83 -22.45 -4.73
CA VAL A 139 -8.97 -21.50 -4.00
C VAL A 139 -9.54 -21.23 -2.62
N ASP A 140 -10.85 -21.15 -2.50
CA ASP A 140 -11.53 -20.99 -1.21
C ASP A 140 -11.27 -22.17 -0.27
N ALA A 141 -11.23 -23.40 -0.82
CA ALA A 141 -10.83 -24.60 -0.10
C ALA A 141 -9.35 -24.57 0.31
N ALA A 142 -8.45 -24.17 -0.61
CA ALA A 142 -7.02 -24.04 -0.31
C ALA A 142 -6.74 -22.97 0.75
N TRP A 143 -7.45 -21.85 0.69
CA TRP A 143 -7.35 -20.75 1.65
C TRP A 143 -7.83 -21.15 3.04
N LYS A 144 -8.98 -21.84 3.13
CA LYS A 144 -9.49 -22.41 4.40
C LYS A 144 -8.52 -23.46 4.98
N ALA A 145 -7.95 -24.31 4.14
CA ALA A 145 -6.93 -25.28 4.58
C ALA A 145 -5.69 -24.58 5.14
N MET A 146 -5.23 -23.51 4.48
CA MET A 146 -4.07 -22.73 4.92
C MET A 146 -4.35 -22.00 6.25
N GLN A 147 -5.54 -21.44 6.42
CA GLN A 147 -5.98 -20.84 7.69
C GLN A 147 -6.04 -21.87 8.82
N GLY A 148 -6.57 -23.08 8.54
CA GLY A 148 -6.59 -24.17 9.53
C GLY A 148 -5.19 -24.58 9.97
N PHE A 149 -4.25 -24.69 9.02
CA PHE A 149 -2.85 -24.98 9.32
C PHE A 149 -2.19 -23.86 10.14
N ALA A 150 -2.40 -22.60 9.76
CA ALA A 150 -1.86 -21.44 10.48
C ALA A 150 -2.41 -21.35 11.92
N ALA A 151 -3.70 -21.62 12.12
CA ALA A 151 -4.31 -21.67 13.44
C ALA A 151 -3.73 -22.79 14.30
N LEU A 152 -3.51 -23.98 13.74
CA LEU A 152 -2.88 -25.12 14.43
C LEU A 152 -1.45 -24.78 14.86
N VAL A 153 -0.64 -24.21 13.96
CA VAL A 153 0.73 -23.79 14.28
C VAL A 153 0.72 -22.69 15.33
N GLY A 154 -0.18 -21.72 15.22
CA GLY A 154 -0.36 -20.65 16.21
C GLY A 154 -0.72 -21.20 17.60
N PHE A 155 -1.63 -22.17 17.66
CA PHE A 155 -2.01 -22.85 18.89
C PHE A 155 -0.82 -23.60 19.52
N ILE A 156 -0.09 -24.41 18.74
CA ILE A 156 1.08 -25.14 19.24
C ILE A 156 2.14 -24.16 19.76
N SER A 157 2.39 -23.07 19.03
CA SER A 157 3.34 -22.04 19.44
C SER A 157 2.92 -21.37 20.74
N ALA A 158 1.63 -21.05 20.91
CA ALA A 158 1.09 -20.49 22.14
C ALA A 158 1.21 -21.46 23.33
N VAL A 159 0.96 -22.76 23.13
CA VAL A 159 1.09 -23.80 24.17
C VAL A 159 2.55 -23.96 24.58
N VAL A 160 3.48 -24.08 23.63
CA VAL A 160 4.91 -24.21 23.91
C VAL A 160 5.44 -22.97 24.62
N HIS A 161 5.01 -21.78 24.21
CA HIS A 161 5.39 -20.53 24.86
C HIS A 161 4.86 -20.47 26.30
N SER A 162 3.58 -20.78 26.51
CA SER A 162 2.96 -20.80 27.84
C SER A 162 3.63 -21.82 28.76
N TRP A 163 3.97 -23.01 28.25
CA TRP A 163 4.69 -24.03 29.01
C TRP A 163 6.07 -23.55 29.47
N ARG A 164 6.83 -22.87 28.60
CA ARG A 164 8.12 -22.27 28.96
C ARG A 164 7.98 -21.15 30.00
N VAL A 165 6.91 -20.36 29.92
CA VAL A 165 6.62 -19.32 30.93
C VAL A 165 6.32 -19.95 32.29
N VAL A 166 5.52 -21.02 32.33
CA VAL A 166 5.23 -21.77 33.56
C VAL A 166 6.51 -22.37 34.17
N GLN A 167 7.38 -22.97 33.35
CA GLN A 167 8.66 -23.49 33.84
C GLN A 167 9.55 -22.38 34.44
N ARG A 168 9.65 -21.23 33.77
CA ARG A 168 10.41 -20.08 34.30
C ARG A 168 9.86 -19.53 35.62
N LEU A 169 8.54 -19.54 35.80
CA LEU A 169 7.90 -19.15 37.06
C LEU A 169 8.14 -20.19 38.17
N SER A 170 8.25 -21.47 37.82
CA SER A 170 8.61 -22.55 38.75
C SER A 170 10.09 -22.52 39.17
N ASP A 171 10.98 -22.05 38.29
CA ASP A 171 12.43 -21.96 38.55
C ASP A 171 12.85 -20.62 39.19
N SER A 172 11.89 -19.71 39.42
CA SER A 172 12.16 -18.43 40.09
C SER A 172 12.34 -18.68 41.58
N PRO A 173 13.51 -18.35 42.19
CA PRO A 173 13.71 -18.54 43.61
C PRO A 173 12.74 -17.65 44.37
N VAL A 174 11.93 -18.27 45.25
CA VAL A 174 11.08 -17.55 46.20
C VAL A 174 12.00 -16.68 47.05
N ALA A 175 11.95 -15.37 46.84
CA ALA A 175 12.58 -14.41 47.72
C ALA A 175 11.87 -14.49 49.08
N HIS A 176 12.50 -15.17 50.03
CA HIS A 176 12.16 -15.13 51.45
C HIS A 176 12.66 -13.82 52.06
#